data_AF-A0A971T0C4-F1
#
_entry.id   AF-A0A971T0C4-F1
#
_cell.length_a   1.000
_cell.length_b   1.000
_cell.length_c   1.000
_cell.angle_alpha   90.00
_cell.angle_beta   90.00
_cell.angle_gamma   90.00
#
_symmetry.space_group_name_H-M   'P 1'
#
loop_
_entity.id
_entity.type
_entity.pdbx_description
1 polymer ?
#
loop_
_entity_poly.entity_id
_entity_poly.type
_entity_poly.pdbx_seq_one_letter_code
_entity_poly.pdbx_strand_id
1 'polypeptide(L)'
;MKELLIQAADRSGVVNAEMLRAFFAEHAEDGRRVDQVLLTAPNFTEDVVLRLFAEALGLSYFDEIDAKQVPREFIEHVPAPYAQHHYLIGYRPEADNERLLVITANPLNVTLVDNISKMLGRPVEAALSSRA
;
A
#
# COMPACT_ATOMS: atom_id res chain seq x y z
N MET A 1 3.11 1.68 -15.46
CA MET A 1 2.26 1.82 -14.25
C MET A 1 0.80 2.02 -14.60
N LYS A 2 0.41 3.09 -15.32
CA LYS A 2 -1.00 3.35 -15.72
C LYS A 2 -1.70 2.12 -16.33
N GLU A 3 -1.07 1.47 -17.31
CA GLU A 3 -1.59 0.25 -17.94
C GLU A 3 -1.79 -0.92 -16.97
N LEU A 4 -0.85 -1.12 -16.03
CA LEU A 4 -0.94 -2.18 -15.02
C LEU A 4 -2.15 -1.97 -14.10
N LEU A 5 -2.42 -0.71 -13.72
CA LEU A 5 -3.58 -0.35 -12.90
C LEU A 5 -4.89 -0.55 -13.68
N ILE A 6 -4.93 -0.23 -14.96
CA ILE A 6 -6.11 -0.52 -15.81
C ILE A 6 -6.38 -2.02 -15.87
N GLN A 7 -5.35 -2.83 -16.11
CA GLN A 7 -5.50 -4.28 -16.12
C GLN A 7 -5.91 -4.84 -14.75
N ALA A 8 -5.42 -4.27 -13.65
CA ALA A 8 -5.85 -4.62 -12.31
C ALA A 8 -7.32 -4.28 -12.07
N ALA A 9 -7.79 -3.13 -12.56
CA ALA A 9 -9.19 -2.74 -12.51
C ALA A 9 -10.08 -3.72 -13.31
N ASP A 10 -9.66 -4.10 -14.52
CA ASP A 10 -10.37 -5.09 -15.35
C ASP A 10 -10.51 -6.46 -14.67
N ARG A 11 -9.47 -6.91 -13.97
CA ARG A 11 -9.47 -8.21 -13.28
C ARG A 11 -10.26 -8.21 -11.98
N SER A 12 -10.07 -7.18 -11.16
CA SER A 12 -10.57 -7.14 -9.77
C SER A 12 -11.94 -6.50 -9.64
N GLY A 13 -12.31 -5.61 -10.55
CA GLY A 13 -13.52 -4.80 -10.44
C GLY A 13 -13.50 -3.77 -9.31
N VAL A 14 -12.36 -3.54 -8.66
CA VAL A 14 -12.20 -2.54 -7.57
C VAL A 14 -12.60 -1.14 -8.03
N VAL A 15 -12.36 -0.82 -9.29
CA VAL A 15 -12.80 0.41 -9.92
C VAL A 15 -13.21 0.14 -11.37
N ASN A 16 -14.10 0.96 -11.92
CA ASN A 16 -14.49 0.86 -13.32
C ASN A 16 -13.27 1.16 -14.22
N ALA A 17 -12.86 0.18 -15.03
CA ALA A 17 -11.64 0.27 -15.85
C ALA A 17 -11.76 1.32 -16.97
N GLU A 18 -12.94 1.50 -17.56
CA GLU A 18 -13.19 2.52 -18.58
C GLU A 18 -13.12 3.94 -17.99
N MET A 19 -13.67 4.14 -16.79
CA MET A 19 -13.53 5.39 -16.04
C MET A 19 -12.06 5.69 -15.72
N LEU A 20 -11.32 4.69 -15.27
CA LEU A 20 -9.89 4.83 -14.97
C LEU A 20 -9.06 5.15 -16.23
N ARG A 21 -9.37 4.49 -17.35
CA ARG A 21 -8.73 4.74 -18.65
C ARG A 21 -9.01 6.16 -19.16
N ALA A 22 -10.26 6.62 -19.09
CA ALA A 22 -10.63 7.99 -19.44
C ALA A 22 -9.91 9.02 -18.57
N PHE A 23 -9.90 8.80 -17.25
CA PHE A 23 -9.19 9.68 -16.31
C PHE A 23 -7.69 9.79 -16.62
N PHE A 24 -7.02 8.67 -16.90
CA PHE A 24 -5.60 8.71 -17.26
C PHE A 24 -5.32 9.38 -18.62
N ALA A 25 -6.28 9.35 -19.55
CA ALA A 25 -6.17 10.05 -20.83
C ALA A 25 -6.32 11.57 -20.65
N GLU A 26 -7.28 12.01 -19.82
CA GLU A 26 -7.45 13.43 -19.46
C GLU A 26 -6.22 13.99 -18.73
N HIS A 27 -5.56 13.15 -17.91
CA HIS A 27 -4.36 13.48 -17.15
C HIS A 27 -3.09 12.87 -17.76
N ALA A 28 -3.01 12.78 -19.09
CA ALA A 28 -1.84 12.21 -19.78
C ALA A 28 -0.55 13.02 -19.52
N GLU A 29 -0.67 14.35 -19.57
CA GLU A 29 0.43 15.32 -19.42
C GLU A 29 0.76 15.66 -17.94
N ASP A 30 0.05 15.06 -16.98
CA ASP A 30 0.32 15.28 -15.56
C ASP A 30 1.60 14.53 -15.14
N GLY A 31 2.65 15.28 -14.81
CA GLY A 31 3.95 14.76 -14.42
C GLY A 31 4.04 14.26 -12.97
N ARG A 32 2.98 14.37 -12.17
CA ARG A 32 2.96 13.85 -10.79
C ARG A 32 2.96 12.32 -10.79
N ARG A 33 3.24 11.74 -9.62
CA ARG A 33 3.14 10.28 -9.46
C ARG A 33 1.69 9.84 -9.62
N VAL A 34 1.48 8.66 -10.22
CA VAL A 34 0.14 8.18 -10.57
C VAL A 34 -0.81 8.03 -9.36
N ASP A 35 -0.30 7.65 -8.19
CA ASP A 35 -1.05 7.61 -6.94
C ASP A 35 -1.56 8.99 -6.53
N GLN A 36 -0.73 10.03 -6.68
CA GLN A 36 -1.11 11.41 -6.39
C GLN A 36 -2.13 11.94 -7.40
N VAL A 37 -2.00 11.58 -8.68
CA VAL A 37 -2.95 11.98 -9.73
C VAL A 37 -4.33 11.39 -9.44
N LEU A 38 -4.41 10.11 -9.10
CA LEU A 38 -5.67 9.45 -8.76
C LEU A 38 -6.38 10.13 -7.58
N LEU A 39 -5.65 10.40 -6.49
CA LEU A 39 -6.19 11.03 -5.29
C LEU A 39 -6.67 12.48 -5.49
N THR A 40 -6.47 13.08 -6.68
CA THR A 40 -7.03 14.41 -6.99
C THR A 40 -8.48 14.38 -7.44
N ALA A 41 -8.98 13.23 -7.89
CA ALA A 41 -10.36 13.08 -8.31
C ALA A 41 -11.22 12.55 -7.15
N PRO A 42 -12.43 13.11 -6.94
CA PRO A 42 -13.32 12.72 -5.85
C PRO A 42 -13.77 11.25 -5.92
N ASN A 43 -13.68 10.63 -7.09
CA ASN A 43 -14.11 9.25 -7.33
C ASN A 43 -13.05 8.21 -6.93
N PHE A 44 -11.83 8.61 -6.61
CA PHE A 44 -10.73 7.71 -6.22
C PHE A 44 -10.32 7.98 -4.77
N THR A 45 -11.01 7.34 -3.83
CA THR A 45 -10.66 7.41 -2.40
C THR A 45 -9.34 6.69 -2.13
N GLU A 46 -8.69 7.00 -1.00
CA GLU A 46 -7.42 6.34 -0.62
C GLU A 46 -7.58 4.81 -0.55
N ASP A 47 -8.70 4.32 0.00
CA ASP A 47 -9.04 2.89 0.04
C ASP A 47 -9.10 2.27 -1.36
N VAL A 48 -9.91 2.83 -2.27
CA VAL A 48 -10.05 2.32 -3.65
C VAL A 48 -8.71 2.33 -4.39
N VAL A 49 -7.93 3.41 -4.24
CA VAL A 49 -6.61 3.53 -4.86
C VAL A 49 -5.68 2.45 -4.32
N LEU A 50 -5.58 2.28 -3.00
CA LEU A 50 -4.67 1.30 -2.40
C LEU A 50 -5.07 -0.15 -2.68
N ARG A 51 -6.36 -0.48 -2.73
CA ARG A 51 -6.83 -1.79 -3.21
C ARG A 51 -6.43 -2.03 -4.65
N LEU A 52 -6.60 -1.04 -5.52
CA LEU A 52 -6.18 -1.15 -6.91
C LEU A 52 -4.67 -1.39 -7.03
N PHE A 53 -3.86 -0.72 -6.21
CA PHE A 53 -2.42 -0.97 -6.15
C PHE A 53 -2.09 -2.36 -5.59
N ALA A 54 -2.84 -2.85 -4.60
CA ALA A 54 -2.67 -4.19 -4.06
C ALA A 54 -2.86 -5.24 -5.17
N GLU A 55 -3.95 -5.12 -5.94
CA GLU A 55 -4.26 -5.97 -7.09
C GLU A 55 -3.25 -5.87 -8.24
N ALA A 56 -2.70 -4.67 -8.47
CA ALA A 56 -1.71 -4.44 -9.51
C ALA A 56 -0.33 -5.01 -9.14
N LEU A 57 0.04 -4.93 -7.87
CA LEU A 57 1.36 -5.31 -7.35
C LEU A 57 1.38 -6.73 -6.76
N GLY A 58 0.23 -7.39 -6.63
CA GLY A 58 0.10 -8.68 -5.96
C GLY A 58 0.34 -8.61 -4.45
N LEU A 59 0.01 -7.48 -3.83
CA LEU A 59 0.12 -7.28 -2.38
C LEU A 59 -1.22 -7.55 -1.69
N SER A 60 -1.16 -7.82 -0.39
CA SER A 60 -2.39 -7.89 0.43
C SER A 60 -2.87 -6.49 0.81
N TYR A 61 -4.19 -6.27 0.78
CA TYR A 61 -4.83 -5.09 1.34
C TYR A 61 -5.56 -5.46 2.64
N PHE A 62 -5.40 -4.64 3.67
CA PHE A 62 -6.06 -4.81 4.97
C PHE A 62 -7.03 -3.65 5.19
N ASP A 63 -8.31 -3.99 5.35
CA ASP A 63 -9.38 -3.07 5.76
C ASP A 63 -9.18 -2.55 7.20
N GLU A 64 -8.78 -3.45 8.09
CA GLU A 64 -8.56 -3.17 9.50
C GLU A 64 -7.29 -3.86 9.97
N ILE A 65 -6.56 -3.21 10.88
CA ILE A 65 -5.32 -3.71 11.46
C ILE A 65 -5.53 -3.96 12.95
N ASP A 66 -5.50 -5.23 13.35
CA ASP A 66 -5.53 -5.60 14.76
C ASP A 66 -4.18 -5.27 15.41
N ALA A 67 -4.18 -4.31 16.33
CA ALA A 67 -3.00 -3.89 17.07
C ALA A 67 -2.34 -5.03 17.88
N LYS A 68 -3.08 -6.10 18.21
CA LYS A 68 -2.51 -7.28 18.90
C LYS A 68 -1.57 -8.09 18.03
N GLN A 69 -1.69 -7.98 16.71
CA GLN A 69 -0.85 -8.67 15.73
C GLN A 69 0.42 -7.88 15.40
N VAL A 70 0.64 -6.73 16.04
CA VAL A 70 1.86 -5.95 15.90
C VAL A 70 2.97 -6.65 16.70
N PRO A 71 4.02 -7.16 16.04
CA PRO A 71 5.02 -7.95 16.72
C PRO A 71 5.91 -7.05 17.57
N ARG A 72 6.30 -7.56 18.74
CA ARG A 72 7.16 -6.86 19.70
C ARG A 72 8.47 -6.37 19.07
N GLU A 73 9.08 -7.17 18.19
CA GLU A 73 10.31 -6.80 17.49
C GLU A 73 10.15 -5.52 16.64
N PHE A 74 8.97 -5.28 16.06
CA PHE A 74 8.68 -4.02 15.35
C PHE A 74 8.67 -2.83 16.31
N ILE A 75 7.99 -2.96 17.45
CA ILE A 75 7.87 -1.90 18.46
C ILE A 75 9.24 -1.55 19.05
N GLU A 76 10.10 -2.54 19.27
CA GLU A 76 11.42 -2.34 19.88
C GLU A 76 12.47 -1.76 18.92
N HIS A 77 12.38 -2.06 17.62
CA HIS A 77 13.42 -1.67 16.65
C HIS A 77 13.01 -0.50 15.74
N VAL A 78 11.71 -0.23 15.58
CA VAL A 78 11.22 0.84 14.71
C VAL A 78 10.75 2.01 15.57
N PRO A 79 11.41 3.19 15.49
CA PRO A 79 11.00 4.35 16.27
C PRO A 79 9.57 4.78 15.94
N ALA A 80 8.74 5.00 16.96
CA ALA A 80 7.35 5.42 16.77
C ALA A 80 7.18 6.66 15.87
N PRO A 81 8.01 7.73 15.99
CA PRO A 81 7.90 8.88 15.08
C PRO A 81 8.17 8.51 13.61
N TYR A 82 9.06 7.56 13.36
CA TYR A 82 9.36 7.07 12.01
C TYR A 82 8.16 6.31 11.42
N ALA A 83 7.61 5.38 12.20
CA ALA A 83 6.42 4.61 11.80
C ALA A 83 5.21 5.52 11.54
N GLN A 84 4.97 6.50 12.42
CA GLN A 84 3.87 7.46 12.28
C GLN A 84 4.06 8.38 11.07
N HIS A 85 5.25 8.95 10.89
CA HIS A 85 5.53 9.87 9.77
C HIS A 85 5.36 9.20 8.41
N HIS A 86 5.69 7.92 8.32
CA HIS A 86 5.61 7.15 7.08
C HIS A 86 4.34 6.30 6.94
N TYR A 87 3.43 6.36 7.90
CA TYR A 87 2.21 5.53 7.96
C TYR A 87 2.53 4.04 7.75
N LEU A 88 3.39 3.50 8.64
CA LEU A 88 3.86 2.13 8.62
C LEU A 88 3.48 1.41 9.91
N ILE A 89 3.14 0.13 9.81
CA ILE A 89 2.98 -0.74 10.97
C ILE A 89 3.42 -2.16 10.64
N GLY A 90 4.16 -2.78 11.55
CA GLY A 90 4.51 -4.19 11.46
C GLY A 90 3.30 -5.05 11.79
N TYR A 91 3.10 -6.12 11.04
CA TYR A 91 1.97 -7.02 11.23
C TYR A 91 2.40 -8.46 11.00
N ARG A 92 1.99 -9.36 11.90
CA ARG A 92 2.22 -10.80 11.79
C ARG A 92 0.87 -11.52 11.85
N PRO A 93 0.37 -12.10 10.75
CA PRO A 93 -0.86 -12.88 10.78
C PRO A 93 -0.72 -14.10 11.70
N GLU A 94 -1.71 -14.41 12.54
CA GLU A 94 -1.66 -15.58 13.44
C GLU A 94 -1.45 -16.91 12.72
N ALA A 95 -1.93 -17.00 11.48
CA ALA A 95 -1.81 -18.19 10.63
C ALA A 95 -0.38 -18.40 10.09
N ASP A 96 0.48 -17.39 10.13
CA ASP A 96 1.85 -17.43 9.60
C ASP A 96 2.83 -16.70 10.52
N ASN A 97 3.49 -17.47 11.39
CA ASN A 97 4.48 -16.93 12.33
C ASN A 97 5.85 -16.63 11.68
N GLU A 98 6.09 -17.09 10.45
CA GLU A 98 7.36 -16.87 9.78
C GLU A 98 7.35 -15.56 8.99
N ARG A 99 6.23 -15.17 8.41
CA ARG A 99 6.14 -13.93 7.62
C ARG A 99 5.94 -12.71 8.52
N LEU A 100 6.69 -11.67 8.21
CA LEU A 100 6.53 -10.36 8.81
C LEU A 100 6.12 -9.36 7.73
N LEU A 101 4.94 -8.80 7.87
CA LEU A 101 4.41 -7.80 6.96
C LEU A 101 4.73 -6.40 7.49
N VAL A 102 4.96 -5.48 6.57
CA VAL A 102 4.96 -4.05 6.80
C VAL A 102 3.78 -3.47 6.02
N ILE A 103 2.74 -3.08 6.75
CA ILE A 103 1.56 -2.45 6.17
C ILE A 103 1.86 -0.97 5.97
N THR A 104 1.62 -0.45 4.76
CA THR A 104 1.89 0.95 4.38
C THR A 104 0.77 1.57 3.54
N ALA A 105 0.59 2.89 3.66
CA ALA A 105 -0.25 3.68 2.76
C ALA A 105 0.52 4.22 1.53
N ASN A 106 1.81 3.87 1.34
CA ASN A 106 2.63 4.36 0.23
C ASN A 106 3.16 3.21 -0.64
N PRO A 107 2.35 2.68 -1.57
CA PRO A 107 2.64 1.42 -2.29
C PRO A 107 3.87 1.47 -3.17
N LEU A 108 4.34 2.66 -3.55
CA LEU A 108 5.48 2.84 -4.45
C LEU A 108 6.78 3.19 -3.73
N ASN A 109 6.76 3.27 -2.39
CA ASN A 109 7.94 3.61 -1.61
C ASN A 109 8.64 2.36 -1.05
N VAL A 110 9.26 1.60 -1.96
CA VAL A 110 9.98 0.37 -1.64
C VAL A 110 11.12 0.58 -0.64
N THR A 111 11.73 1.77 -0.63
CA THR A 111 12.80 2.14 0.31
C THR A 111 12.35 2.06 1.77
N LEU A 112 11.07 2.32 2.06
CA LEU A 112 10.55 2.17 3.43
C LEU A 112 10.57 0.72 3.89
N VAL A 113 10.15 -0.20 3.02
CA VAL A 113 10.14 -1.63 3.31
C VAL A 113 11.57 -2.13 3.55
N ASP A 114 12.52 -1.71 2.71
CA ASP A 114 13.94 -2.04 2.88
C ASP A 114 14.54 -1.48 4.18
N ASN A 115 14.15 -0.27 4.57
CA ASN A 115 14.62 0.34 5.82
C ASN A 115 14.08 -0.43 7.03
N ILE A 116 12.81 -0.83 7.01
CA ILE A 116 12.22 -1.64 8.07
C ILE A 116 12.89 -3.02 8.13
N SER A 117 13.12 -3.66 6.98
CA SER A 117 13.89 -4.91 6.89
C SER A 117 15.27 -4.80 7.59
N LYS A 118 16.00 -3.70 7.33
CA LYS A 118 17.30 -3.42 7.97
C LYS A 118 17.19 -3.17 9.47
N MET A 119 16.18 -2.41 9.92
CA MET A 119 15.95 -2.14 11.35
C MET A 119 15.66 -3.43 12.12
N LEU A 120 14.96 -4.38 11.49
CA LEU A 120 14.57 -5.66 12.10
C LEU A 120 15.60 -6.77 11.91
N GLY A 121 16.60 -6.56 11.04
CA GLY A 121 17.63 -7.56 10.72
C GLY A 121 17.07 -8.80 10.01
N ARG A 122 15.91 -8.70 9.36
CA ARG A 122 15.25 -9.82 8.68
C ARG A 122 14.40 -9.34 7.50
N PRO A 123 14.15 -10.20 6.49
CA PRO A 123 13.22 -9.88 5.41
C PRO A 123 11.81 -9.59 5.94
N VAL A 124 11.14 -8.65 5.27
CA VAL A 124 9.73 -8.31 5.49
C VAL A 124 9.04 -8.16 4.14
N GLU A 125 7.74 -8.43 4.10
CA GLU A 125 6.91 -8.27 2.91
C GLU A 125 6.03 -7.03 3.03
N ALA A 126 5.70 -6.39 1.91
CA ALA A 126 4.82 -5.23 1.91
C ALA A 126 3.35 -5.66 1.90
N ALA A 127 2.53 -4.90 2.60
CA ALA A 127 1.08 -4.95 2.50
C ALA A 127 0.51 -3.52 2.55
N LEU A 128 -0.74 -3.34 2.15
CA LEU A 128 -1.37 -2.03 2.04
C LEU A 128 -2.57 -1.88 2.97
N SER A 129 -2.77 -0.66 3.46
CA SER A 129 -3.97 -0.23 4.19
C SER A 129 -4.08 1.28 4.03
N SER A 130 -5.30 1.81 4.02
CA SER A 130 -5.50 3.26 4.12
C SER A 130 -4.99 3.79 5.46
N ARG A 131 -4.75 5.11 5.52
CA ARG A 131 -4.39 5.77 6.77
C ARG A 131 -5.60 5.74 7.70
N ALA A 132 -5.36 5.45 8.98
CA ALA A 132 -6.35 5.59 10.06
C ALA A 132 -6.52 7.06 10.45
#